data_AF-A0A9X1RCJ7-F1
#
_entry.id   AF-A0A9X1RCJ7-F1
#
_cell.length_a   1.000
_cell.length_b   1.000
_cell.length_c   1.000
_cell.angle_alpha   90.00
_cell.angle_beta   90.00
_cell.angle_gamma   90.00
#
_symmetry.space_group_name_H-M   'P 1'
#
loop_
_entity.id
_entity.type
_entity.pdbx_description
1 polymer ?
#
loop_
_entity_poly.entity_id
_entity_poly.type
_entity_poly.pdbx_seq_one_letter_code
_entity_poly.pdbx_strand_id
1 'polypeptide(L)'
;MVRLEAGQVQIPEGFNGVVTAFCQGSGARLAIRRQSRLGLREIYLQLLDAGKVVGILWRRAKTFVVIGWIFFVVSVPVYLGIAALAGFNKFYFPAHPQATLDAYDIRASYVTLAVGALAAVTSSIVLALKFRATASLLVIVTWPTIIAGNQVARSFVKPGPDYYERHVGAETFLVPWKYVDVGFGGSPLEVSSEDGFIAYLCFSNLHGRTDPDCSLFQQLRVLSKEPVDADLGLKAWREHRSQMRPGSDYDGYQSFDQSYRVQADRPGQIQHYFVRMNSNGELTRLVECRLDNGKFCTHSAHVGSRWFEYQGDLADGDETLDARLAALVESWRRK
;
A
#
# COMPACT_ATOMS: atom_id res chain seq x y z
N MET A 1 -35.39 -9.34 11.66
CA MET A 1 -34.89 -10.35 12.62
C MET A 1 -35.75 -11.60 12.43
N VAL A 2 -35.31 -12.52 11.57
CA VAL A 2 -36.06 -13.73 11.20
C VAL A 2 -35.16 -14.93 11.49
N ARG A 3 -35.63 -15.77 12.40
CA ARG A 3 -34.99 -17.00 12.87
C ARG A 3 -35.38 -18.11 11.89
N LEU A 4 -34.42 -18.73 11.22
CA LEU A 4 -34.67 -19.93 10.41
C LEU A 4 -33.99 -21.12 11.07
N GLU A 5 -34.84 -22.06 11.50
CA GLU A 5 -34.47 -23.33 12.11
C GLU A 5 -33.91 -24.28 11.05
N ALA A 6 -32.83 -24.98 11.40
CA ALA A 6 -32.23 -26.01 10.55
C ALA A 6 -33.07 -27.29 10.58
N GLY A 7 -33.74 -27.60 9.49
CA GLY A 7 -34.37 -28.91 9.26
C GLY A 7 -33.31 -29.96 8.93
N GLN A 8 -33.26 -31.04 9.72
CA GLN A 8 -32.46 -32.23 9.42
C GLN A 8 -33.01 -32.95 8.18
N VAL A 9 -32.16 -33.19 7.19
CA VAL A 9 -32.42 -34.12 6.09
C VAL A 9 -31.92 -35.51 6.50
N GLN A 10 -32.81 -36.48 6.66
CA GLN A 10 -32.46 -37.89 6.83
C GLN A 10 -32.00 -38.47 5.48
N ILE A 11 -30.75 -38.92 5.41
CA ILE A 11 -30.23 -39.73 4.30
C ILE A 11 -30.44 -41.21 4.70
N PRO A 12 -31.16 -42.02 3.91
CA PRO A 12 -31.29 -43.45 4.21
C PRO A 12 -29.94 -44.16 4.09
N GLU A 13 -29.65 -45.05 5.03
CA GLU A 13 -28.42 -45.85 5.05
C GLU A 13 -28.30 -46.70 3.78
N GLY A 14 -27.19 -46.54 3.05
CA GLY A 14 -26.87 -47.32 1.85
C GLY A 14 -26.42 -46.53 0.61
N PHE A 15 -26.30 -45.20 0.67
CA PHE A 15 -25.93 -44.37 -0.49
C PHE A 15 -24.45 -43.95 -0.48
N ASN A 16 -23.63 -44.50 -1.39
CA ASN A 16 -22.28 -44.02 -1.69
C ASN A 16 -22.31 -43.21 -3.00
N GLY A 17 -22.68 -41.93 -2.90
CA GLY A 17 -22.62 -40.97 -4.01
C GLY A 17 -22.42 -39.55 -3.49
N VAL A 18 -21.62 -38.73 -4.20
CA VAL A 18 -21.37 -37.33 -3.85
C VAL A 18 -22.54 -36.47 -4.34
N VAL A 19 -23.27 -35.85 -3.43
CA VAL A 19 -24.30 -34.84 -3.75
C VAL A 19 -23.65 -33.47 -3.69
N THR A 20 -23.32 -32.88 -4.84
CA THR A 20 -23.02 -31.45 -4.93
C THR A 20 -24.32 -30.68 -5.13
N ALA A 21 -24.81 -30.03 -4.08
CA ALA A 21 -25.87 -29.04 -4.17
C ALA A 21 -25.25 -27.69 -4.58
N PHE A 22 -25.56 -27.22 -5.78
CA PHE A 22 -25.28 -25.85 -6.20
C PHE A 22 -26.46 -24.97 -5.79
N CYS A 23 -26.24 -24.05 -4.85
CA CYS A 23 -27.18 -22.97 -4.56
C CYS A 23 -26.95 -21.81 -5.53
N GLN A 24 -27.71 -21.78 -6.62
CA GLN A 24 -28.02 -20.55 -7.35
C GLN A 24 -29.52 -20.49 -7.58
N GLY A 25 -30.09 -19.31 -7.34
CA GLY A 25 -31.52 -19.09 -7.19
C GLY A 25 -32.40 -19.62 -8.33
N SER A 26 -33.63 -19.98 -7.94
CA SER A 26 -34.79 -20.21 -8.80
C SER A 26 -34.71 -21.44 -9.73
N GLY A 27 -35.26 -22.57 -9.25
CA GLY A 27 -35.65 -23.71 -10.08
C GLY A 27 -34.68 -24.89 -10.06
N ALA A 28 -34.74 -25.70 -9.01
CA ALA A 28 -33.98 -26.96 -8.93
C ALA A 28 -34.53 -27.98 -9.95
N ARG A 29 -33.87 -28.11 -11.11
CA ARG A 29 -33.96 -29.31 -11.95
C ARG A 29 -32.84 -30.26 -11.56
N LEU A 30 -33.22 -31.44 -11.04
CA LEU A 30 -32.31 -32.55 -10.77
C LEU A 30 -31.73 -33.06 -12.10
N ALA A 31 -30.52 -32.62 -12.43
CA ALA A 31 -29.74 -33.20 -13.51
C ALA A 31 -28.94 -34.39 -12.96
N ILE A 32 -29.53 -35.58 -13.01
CA ILE A 32 -28.84 -36.85 -12.73
C ILE A 32 -27.89 -37.12 -13.90
N ARG A 33 -26.67 -36.58 -13.82
CA ARG A 33 -25.61 -36.87 -14.79
C ARG A 33 -25.08 -38.26 -14.48
N ARG A 34 -25.42 -39.23 -15.34
CA ARG A 34 -24.89 -40.60 -15.35
C ARG A 34 -23.37 -40.51 -15.52
N GLN A 35 -22.61 -40.48 -14.43
CA GLN A 35 -21.15 -40.54 -14.45
C GLN A 35 -20.77 -41.98 -14.83
N SER A 36 -20.62 -42.18 -16.13
CA SER A 36 -20.23 -43.42 -16.76
C SER A 36 -18.82 -43.84 -16.32
N ARG A 37 -18.53 -45.14 -16.45
CA ARG A 37 -17.36 -45.93 -16.03
C ARG A 37 -15.96 -45.39 -16.43
N LEU A 38 -15.83 -44.16 -16.89
CA LEU A 38 -14.57 -43.47 -17.22
C LEU A 38 -13.82 -42.97 -15.97
N GLY A 39 -14.53 -42.55 -14.91
CA GLY A 39 -13.89 -42.04 -13.69
C GLY A 39 -13.14 -43.11 -12.88
N LEU A 40 -13.56 -44.38 -12.96
CA LEU A 40 -12.89 -45.46 -12.22
C LEU A 40 -11.49 -45.77 -12.78
N ARG A 41 -11.30 -45.61 -14.10
CA ARG A 41 -10.00 -45.82 -14.76
C ARG A 41 -9.03 -44.67 -14.45
N GLU A 42 -9.51 -43.43 -14.40
CA GLU A 42 -8.73 -42.27 -13.96
C GLU A 42 -8.33 -42.37 -12.49
N ILE A 43 -9.25 -42.76 -11.60
CA ILE A 43 -8.95 -42.95 -10.17
C ILE A 43 -7.96 -44.11 -9.98
N TYR A 44 -8.12 -45.21 -10.73
CA TYR A 44 -7.19 -46.35 -10.65
C TYR A 44 -5.80 -46.01 -11.20
N LEU A 45 -5.72 -45.18 -12.26
CA LEU A 45 -4.46 -44.65 -12.78
C LEU A 45 -3.80 -43.69 -11.78
N GLN A 46 -4.57 -42.80 -11.14
CA GLN A 46 -4.06 -41.92 -10.08
C GLN A 46 -3.57 -42.71 -8.85
N LEU A 47 -4.26 -43.77 -8.45
CA LEU A 47 -3.84 -44.66 -7.35
C LEU A 47 -2.60 -45.49 -7.72
N LEU A 48 -2.51 -45.98 -8.96
CA LEU A 48 -1.33 -46.67 -9.47
C LEU A 48 -0.11 -45.76 -9.52
N ASP A 49 -0.27 -44.51 -9.96
CA ASP A 49 0.82 -43.54 -9.99
C ASP A 49 1.20 -43.08 -8.58
N ALA A 50 0.23 -42.86 -7.68
CA ALA A 50 0.52 -42.60 -6.27
C ALA A 50 1.28 -43.76 -5.61
N GLY A 51 0.90 -45.01 -5.89
CA GLY A 51 1.60 -46.20 -5.40
C GLY A 51 3.04 -46.32 -5.92
N LYS A 52 3.27 -45.98 -7.20
CA LYS A 52 4.62 -45.91 -7.78
C LYS A 52 5.47 -44.80 -7.15
N VAL A 53 4.90 -43.61 -6.96
CA VAL A 53 5.56 -42.46 -6.33
C VAL A 53 5.94 -42.79 -4.88
N VAL A 54 5.03 -43.35 -4.09
CA VAL A 54 5.30 -43.79 -2.72
C VAL A 54 6.38 -44.87 -2.70
N GLY A 55 6.36 -45.83 -3.64
CA GLY A 55 7.38 -46.86 -3.78
C GLY A 55 8.78 -46.29 -4.07
N ILE A 56 8.87 -45.26 -4.92
CA ILE A 56 10.13 -44.56 -5.23
C ILE A 56 10.63 -43.77 -4.02
N LEU A 57 9.74 -43.01 -3.36
CA LEU A 57 10.05 -42.24 -2.13
C LEU A 57 10.60 -43.18 -1.05
N TRP A 58 9.95 -44.33 -0.85
CA TRP A 58 10.34 -45.29 0.17
C TRP A 58 11.71 -45.94 -0.11
N ARG A 59 12.01 -46.27 -1.37
CA ARG A 59 13.30 -46.87 -1.77
C ARG A 59 14.46 -45.87 -1.74
N ARG A 60 14.21 -44.60 -2.05
CA ARG A 60 15.26 -43.56 -2.17
C ARG A 60 15.33 -42.59 -0.99
N ALA A 61 14.65 -42.88 0.12
CA ALA A 61 14.57 -41.97 1.27
C ALA A 61 15.94 -41.53 1.83
N LYS A 62 16.92 -42.43 1.89
CA LYS A 62 18.29 -42.07 2.29
C LYS A 62 18.91 -41.02 1.37
N THR A 63 18.72 -41.18 0.06
CA THR A 63 19.22 -40.22 -0.95
C THR A 63 18.56 -38.86 -0.81
N PHE A 64 17.24 -38.81 -0.60
CA PHE A 64 16.52 -37.55 -0.39
C PHE A 64 16.98 -36.82 0.88
N VAL A 65 17.20 -37.54 1.99
CA VAL A 65 17.72 -36.92 3.22
C VAL A 65 19.14 -36.37 3.01
N VAL A 66 20.02 -37.10 2.30
CA VAL A 66 21.35 -36.60 1.93
C VAL A 66 21.26 -35.34 1.06
N ILE A 67 20.38 -35.32 0.06
CA ILE A 67 20.12 -34.14 -0.77
C ILE A 67 19.65 -32.95 0.09
N GLY A 68 18.76 -33.20 1.06
CA GLY A 68 18.30 -32.17 1.99
C GLY A 68 19.44 -31.54 2.80
N TRP A 69 20.38 -32.34 3.29
CA TRP A 69 21.59 -31.86 3.95
C TRP A 69 22.53 -31.10 3.01
N ILE A 70 22.70 -31.56 1.77
CA ILE A 70 23.51 -30.85 0.77
C ILE A 70 22.94 -29.45 0.52
N PHE A 71 21.62 -29.35 0.29
CA PHE A 71 20.98 -28.04 0.12
C PHE A 71 21.12 -27.14 1.34
N PHE A 72 21.03 -27.70 2.55
CA PHE A 72 21.27 -26.94 3.78
C PHE A 72 22.72 -26.45 3.91
N VAL A 73 23.70 -27.32 3.63
CA VAL A 73 25.12 -26.92 3.66
C VAL A 73 25.42 -25.84 2.62
N VAL A 74 24.81 -25.91 1.44
CA VAL A 74 24.98 -24.90 0.38
C VAL A 74 24.25 -23.59 0.72
N SER A 75 23.15 -23.62 1.46
CA SER A 75 22.43 -22.38 1.81
C SER A 75 23.17 -21.51 2.84
N VAL A 76 24.07 -22.09 3.65
CA VAL A 76 24.91 -21.36 4.61
C VAL A 76 25.82 -20.31 3.95
N PRO A 77 26.72 -20.65 2.99
CA PRO A 77 27.54 -19.65 2.33
C PRO A 77 26.73 -18.64 1.50
N VAL A 78 25.60 -19.07 0.92
CA VAL A 78 24.68 -18.17 0.20
C VAL A 78 24.09 -17.12 1.15
N TYR A 79 23.61 -17.53 2.32
CA TYR A 79 23.13 -16.61 3.35
C TYR A 79 24.20 -15.61 3.78
N LEU A 80 25.43 -16.08 4.05
CA LEU A 80 26.52 -15.20 4.45
C LEU A 80 26.84 -14.16 3.37
N GLY A 81 26.82 -14.55 2.10
CA GLY A 81 26.99 -13.64 0.97
C GLY A 81 25.88 -12.59 0.87
N ILE A 82 24.61 -13.02 0.96
CA ILE A 82 23.45 -12.11 0.95
C ILE A 82 23.53 -11.15 2.14
N ALA A 83 23.77 -11.66 3.35
CA ALA A 83 23.84 -10.85 4.57
C ALA A 83 24.97 -9.82 4.51
N ALA A 84 26.13 -10.17 3.97
CA ALA A 84 27.26 -9.24 3.81
C ALA A 84 26.95 -8.12 2.80
N LEU A 85 26.46 -8.47 1.60
CA LEU A 85 26.16 -7.50 0.55
C LEU A 85 24.99 -6.58 0.92
N ALA A 86 23.88 -7.16 1.38
CA ALA A 86 22.71 -6.41 1.82
C ALA A 86 23.01 -5.60 3.09
N GLY A 87 23.85 -6.12 4.00
CA GLY A 87 24.33 -5.39 5.17
C GLY A 87 25.17 -4.17 4.80
N PHE A 88 26.09 -4.32 3.84
CA PHE A 88 26.89 -3.21 3.30
C PHE A 88 25.99 -2.14 2.66
N ASN A 89 25.07 -2.55 1.79
CA ASN A 89 24.14 -1.62 1.15
C ASN A 89 23.26 -0.91 2.17
N LYS A 90 22.72 -1.63 3.16
CA LYS A 90 21.90 -1.02 4.20
C LYS A 90 22.66 -0.03 5.07
N PHE A 91 23.95 -0.29 5.34
CA PHE A 91 24.76 0.57 6.20
C PHE A 91 25.22 1.84 5.47
N TYR A 92 25.75 1.70 4.25
CA TYR A 92 26.32 2.83 3.50
C TYR A 92 25.28 3.55 2.62
N PHE A 93 24.25 2.83 2.17
CA PHE A 93 23.22 3.32 1.28
C PHE A 93 21.81 2.94 1.78
N PRO A 94 21.44 3.29 3.04
CA PRO A 94 20.14 2.95 3.62
C PRO A 94 18.97 3.49 2.78
N ALA A 95 19.25 4.59 2.08
CA ALA A 95 18.37 5.27 1.18
C ALA A 95 18.69 4.91 -0.28
N HIS A 96 18.78 3.62 -0.62
CA HIS A 96 18.91 3.12 -2.00
C HIS A 96 17.62 2.37 -2.42
N PRO A 97 17.17 2.40 -3.70
CA PRO A 97 16.00 1.65 -4.15
C PRO A 97 16.07 0.15 -3.85
N GLN A 98 17.29 -0.39 -3.77
CA GLN A 98 17.53 -1.79 -3.47
C GLN A 98 17.43 -2.11 -1.96
N ALA A 99 17.43 -1.12 -1.06
CA ALA A 99 17.53 -1.36 0.38
C ALA A 99 16.36 -2.18 0.95
N THR A 100 15.15 -2.03 0.41
CA THR A 100 13.99 -2.84 0.82
C THR A 100 14.03 -4.26 0.29
N LEU A 101 14.52 -4.43 -0.95
CA LEU A 101 14.77 -5.75 -1.53
C LEU A 101 15.89 -6.48 -0.77
N ASP A 102 16.95 -5.78 -0.42
CA ASP A 102 18.07 -6.28 0.38
C ASP A 102 17.61 -6.69 1.78
N ALA A 103 16.74 -5.90 2.42
CA ALA A 103 16.16 -6.24 3.72
C ALA A 103 15.26 -7.48 3.65
N TYR A 104 14.46 -7.61 2.59
CA TYR A 104 13.69 -8.81 2.32
C TYR A 104 14.59 -10.03 2.08
N ASP A 105 15.62 -9.89 1.25
CA ASP A 105 16.54 -10.98 0.89
C ASP A 105 17.31 -11.50 2.12
N ILE A 106 17.70 -10.62 3.06
CA ILE A 106 18.25 -11.01 4.37
C ILE A 106 17.23 -11.84 5.17
N ARG A 107 15.99 -11.35 5.29
CA ARG A 107 14.96 -12.04 6.08
C ARG A 107 14.59 -13.39 5.47
N ALA A 108 14.42 -13.44 4.16
CA ALA A 108 14.08 -14.65 3.42
C ALA A 108 15.22 -15.68 3.49
N SER A 109 16.48 -15.26 3.40
CA SER A 109 17.63 -16.15 3.52
C SER A 109 17.79 -16.69 4.95
N TYR A 110 17.55 -15.89 5.99
CA TYR A 110 17.49 -16.36 7.37
C TYR A 110 16.40 -17.41 7.60
N VAL A 111 15.17 -17.14 7.13
CA VAL A 111 14.05 -18.10 7.22
C VAL A 111 14.37 -19.39 6.45
N THR A 112 14.98 -19.26 5.27
CA THR A 112 15.42 -20.40 4.46
C THR A 112 16.40 -21.29 5.21
N LEU A 113 17.37 -20.69 5.94
CA LEU A 113 18.29 -21.44 6.79
C LEU A 113 17.57 -22.15 7.93
N ALA A 114 16.71 -21.45 8.67
CA ALA A 114 16.01 -22.02 9.82
C ALA A 114 15.09 -23.18 9.40
N VAL A 115 14.29 -22.99 8.36
CA VAL A 115 13.38 -24.02 7.83
C VAL A 115 14.16 -25.16 7.18
N GLY A 116 15.24 -24.86 6.45
CA GLY A 116 16.12 -25.87 5.86
C GLY A 116 16.79 -26.76 6.91
N ALA A 117 17.31 -26.16 7.99
CA ALA A 117 17.87 -26.89 9.13
C ALA A 117 16.82 -27.81 9.78
N LEU A 118 15.63 -27.27 10.05
CA LEU A 118 14.54 -28.02 10.66
C LEU A 118 14.09 -29.18 9.76
N ALA A 119 13.99 -28.97 8.45
CA ALA A 119 13.66 -30.03 7.49
C ALA A 119 14.75 -31.12 7.41
N ALA A 120 16.03 -30.74 7.45
CA ALA A 120 17.14 -31.71 7.45
C ALA A 120 17.15 -32.56 8.74
N VAL A 121 16.96 -31.94 9.90
CA VAL A 121 16.91 -32.63 11.20
C VAL A 121 15.68 -33.52 11.30
N THR A 122 14.48 -32.98 11.02
CA THR A 122 13.23 -33.74 11.08
C THR A 122 13.20 -34.90 10.08
N SER A 123 13.66 -34.70 8.85
CA SER A 123 13.74 -35.79 7.86
C SER A 123 14.72 -36.89 8.29
N SER A 124 15.81 -36.53 8.97
CA SER A 124 16.76 -37.49 9.55
C SER A 124 16.15 -38.30 10.70
N ILE A 125 15.42 -37.64 11.62
CA ILE A 125 14.71 -38.31 12.73
C ILE A 125 13.64 -39.26 12.17
N VAL A 126 12.82 -38.78 11.24
CA VAL A 126 11.73 -39.55 10.61
C VAL A 126 12.29 -40.75 9.85
N LEU A 127 13.45 -40.61 9.20
CA LEU A 127 14.16 -41.71 8.57
C LEU A 127 14.65 -42.74 9.59
N ALA A 128 15.19 -42.29 10.74
CA ALA A 128 15.61 -43.16 11.84
C ALA A 128 14.43 -43.93 12.45
N LEU A 129 13.26 -43.30 12.55
CA LEU A 129 11.99 -43.91 12.95
C LEU A 129 11.35 -44.81 11.87
N LYS A 130 12.05 -45.07 10.75
CA LYS A 130 11.64 -45.93 9.62
C LYS A 130 10.46 -45.41 8.80
N PHE A 131 10.00 -44.17 9.00
CA PHE A 131 8.97 -43.51 8.18
C PHE A 131 9.55 -42.93 6.88
N ARG A 132 10.08 -43.80 6.01
CA ARG A 132 10.88 -43.43 4.83
C ARG A 132 10.15 -42.53 3.81
N ALA A 133 8.85 -42.77 3.58
CA ALA A 133 8.07 -41.96 2.64
C ALA A 133 7.91 -40.52 3.16
N THR A 134 7.62 -40.36 4.45
CA THR A 134 7.48 -39.07 5.12
C THR A 134 8.80 -38.29 5.15
N ALA A 135 9.93 -38.97 5.41
CA ALA A 135 11.24 -38.33 5.37
C ALA A 135 11.56 -37.72 3.99
N SER A 136 11.21 -38.44 2.92
CA SER A 136 11.42 -37.97 1.55
C SER A 136 10.47 -36.82 1.19
N LEU A 137 9.20 -36.93 1.61
CA LEU A 137 8.18 -35.93 1.36
C LEU A 137 8.55 -34.58 2.00
N LEU A 138 9.10 -34.59 3.23
CA LEU A 138 9.57 -33.38 3.90
C LEU A 138 10.59 -32.63 3.04
N VAL A 139 11.59 -33.31 2.48
CA VAL A 139 12.62 -32.67 1.65
C VAL A 139 12.02 -32.13 0.34
N ILE A 140 11.17 -32.93 -0.32
CA ILE A 140 10.59 -32.59 -1.63
C ILE A 140 9.56 -31.47 -1.53
N VAL A 141 8.87 -31.32 -0.39
CA VAL A 141 7.93 -30.21 -0.19
C VAL A 141 8.70 -28.97 0.22
N THR A 142 9.57 -29.06 1.21
CA THR A 142 10.21 -27.87 1.80
C THR A 142 11.09 -27.11 0.82
N TRP A 143 12.00 -27.78 0.10
CA TRP A 143 12.97 -27.08 -0.76
C TRP A 143 12.33 -26.37 -1.96
N PRO A 144 11.45 -27.01 -2.75
CA PRO A 144 10.72 -26.33 -3.83
C PRO A 144 9.83 -25.20 -3.32
N THR A 145 9.15 -25.37 -2.17
CA THR A 145 8.33 -24.30 -1.59
C THR A 145 9.18 -23.10 -1.19
N ILE A 146 10.37 -23.31 -0.63
CA ILE A 146 11.32 -22.21 -0.34
C ILE A 146 11.77 -21.53 -1.64
N ILE A 147 12.21 -22.30 -2.65
CA ILE A 147 12.78 -21.74 -3.89
C ILE A 147 11.72 -20.94 -4.65
N ALA A 148 10.55 -21.54 -4.92
CA ALA A 148 9.48 -20.87 -5.66
C ALA A 148 8.81 -19.78 -4.82
N GLY A 149 8.54 -20.07 -3.55
CA GLY A 149 7.88 -19.14 -2.63
C GLY A 149 8.67 -17.86 -2.41
N ASN A 150 10.00 -17.95 -2.23
CA ASN A 150 10.84 -16.77 -2.06
C ASN A 150 10.84 -15.88 -3.31
N GLN A 151 10.87 -16.46 -4.52
CA GLN A 151 10.84 -15.69 -5.78
C GLN A 151 9.51 -14.96 -5.96
N VAL A 152 8.39 -15.66 -5.71
CA VAL A 152 7.04 -15.09 -5.78
C VAL A 152 6.87 -13.99 -4.72
N ALA A 153 7.28 -14.24 -3.48
CA ALA A 153 7.16 -13.22 -2.43
C ALA A 153 8.07 -12.01 -2.70
N ARG A 154 9.25 -12.21 -3.29
CA ARG A 154 10.15 -11.12 -3.70
C ARG A 154 9.52 -10.20 -4.76
N SER A 155 8.72 -10.75 -5.68
CA SER A 155 8.07 -9.92 -6.72
C SER A 155 6.99 -8.97 -6.17
N PHE A 156 6.53 -9.18 -4.93
CA PHE A 156 5.58 -8.29 -4.26
C PHE A 156 6.27 -7.20 -3.42
N VAL A 157 7.59 -7.21 -3.30
CA VAL A 157 8.34 -6.20 -2.54
C VAL A 157 8.49 -4.93 -3.40
N LYS A 158 7.91 -3.82 -2.94
CA LYS A 158 8.08 -2.51 -3.58
C LYS A 158 9.56 -2.04 -3.44
N PRO A 159 10.20 -1.54 -4.51
CA PRO A 159 11.57 -1.03 -4.44
C PRO A 159 11.63 0.36 -3.80
N GLY A 160 12.60 0.54 -2.90
CA GLY A 160 12.82 1.72 -2.05
C GLY A 160 12.07 1.66 -0.73
N PRO A 161 12.55 2.32 0.34
CA PRO A 161 11.79 2.47 1.59
C PRO A 161 10.49 3.23 1.35
N ASP A 162 9.57 3.20 2.30
CA ASP A 162 8.30 3.92 2.16
C ASP A 162 8.49 5.44 2.31
N TYR A 163 9.40 5.86 3.19
CA TYR A 163 9.69 7.27 3.50
C TYR A 163 11.19 7.51 3.69
N TYR A 164 11.63 8.76 3.48
CA TYR A 164 12.88 9.33 3.92
C TYR A 164 12.66 10.16 5.17
N GLU A 165 13.58 10.07 6.12
CA GLU A 165 13.69 11.06 7.19
C GLU A 165 14.41 12.32 6.66
N ARG A 166 13.80 13.48 6.90
CA ARG A 166 14.37 14.80 6.60
C ARG A 166 14.39 15.64 7.84
N HIS A 167 15.56 16.17 8.17
CA HIS A 167 15.71 17.01 9.34
C HIS A 167 15.54 18.48 8.97
N VAL A 168 14.72 19.20 9.73
CA VAL A 168 14.66 20.66 9.70
C VAL A 168 14.81 21.16 11.13
N GLY A 169 15.98 21.76 11.42
CA GLY A 169 16.36 22.02 12.80
C GLY A 169 16.47 20.72 13.61
N ALA A 170 15.75 20.65 14.73
CA ALA A 170 15.71 19.46 15.59
C ALA A 170 14.61 18.45 15.22
N GLU A 171 13.72 18.78 14.27
CA GLU A 171 12.61 17.89 13.89
C GLU A 171 12.94 16.99 12.72
N THR A 172 12.26 15.84 12.69
CA THR A 172 12.35 14.85 11.62
C THR A 172 11.01 14.73 10.91
N PHE A 173 11.01 14.96 9.59
CA PHE A 173 9.87 14.82 8.70
C PHE A 173 9.99 13.52 7.91
N LEU A 174 8.89 12.77 7.82
CA LEU A 174 8.80 11.58 6.98
C LEU A 174 8.27 11.98 5.60
N VAL A 175 9.15 11.89 4.61
CA VAL A 175 8.89 12.31 3.24
C VAL A 175 8.78 11.06 2.35
N PRO A 176 7.67 10.83 1.63
CA PRO A 176 7.52 9.64 0.79
C PRO A 176 8.69 9.43 -0.18
N TRP A 177 9.12 8.18 -0.33
CA TRP A 177 10.32 7.87 -1.11
C TRP A 177 10.16 8.13 -2.61
N LYS A 178 8.98 7.84 -3.14
CA LYS A 178 8.60 8.06 -4.53
C LYS A 178 7.57 9.18 -4.58
N TYR A 179 8.00 10.34 -5.04
CA TYR A 179 7.11 11.31 -5.67
C TYR A 179 6.91 10.86 -7.11
N VAL A 180 5.94 9.98 -7.34
CA VAL A 180 5.58 9.56 -8.69
C VAL A 180 4.22 10.16 -9.00
N ASP A 181 4.12 10.84 -10.14
CA ASP A 181 2.84 11.11 -10.78
C ASP A 181 2.15 9.76 -11.03
N VAL A 182 1.27 9.32 -10.14
CA VAL A 182 0.44 8.14 -10.41
C VAL A 182 -0.58 8.58 -11.45
N GLY A 183 -0.42 8.09 -12.68
CA GLY A 183 -1.46 8.16 -13.70
C GLY A 183 -2.78 7.61 -13.14
N PHE A 184 -3.89 8.16 -13.62
CA PHE A 184 -5.27 7.86 -13.21
C PHE A 184 -5.50 6.40 -12.80
N GLY A 185 -5.91 6.16 -11.55
CA GLY A 185 -6.35 4.84 -11.09
C GLY A 185 -6.14 4.48 -9.61
N GLY A 186 -5.58 5.36 -8.77
CA GLY A 186 -5.44 5.14 -7.32
C GLY A 186 -6.77 5.21 -6.57
N SER A 187 -6.98 4.32 -5.61
CA SER A 187 -8.21 4.23 -4.80
C SER A 187 -8.31 5.39 -3.77
N PRO A 188 -9.50 5.92 -3.44
CA PRO A 188 -9.68 7.20 -2.71
C PRO A 188 -9.34 7.18 -1.20
N LEU A 189 -8.64 6.16 -0.70
CA LEU A 189 -8.30 6.02 0.72
C LEU A 189 -6.81 6.25 1.02
N GLU A 190 -6.01 6.66 0.03
CA GLU A 190 -4.56 6.80 0.12
C GLU A 190 -4.07 8.25 -0.02
N VAL A 191 -4.74 9.22 0.62
CA VAL A 191 -4.12 10.56 0.78
C VAL A 191 -2.88 10.51 1.70
N SER A 192 -2.54 9.33 2.24
CA SER A 192 -1.43 9.12 3.16
C SER A 192 -0.16 8.50 2.55
N SER A 193 -0.11 8.06 1.29
CA SER A 193 1.14 7.40 0.83
C SER A 193 1.55 7.54 -0.63
N GLU A 194 0.66 7.89 -1.57
CA GLU A 194 1.06 7.86 -3.00
C GLU A 194 0.98 9.22 -3.72
N ASP A 195 0.18 10.21 -3.26
CA ASP A 195 -0.06 11.47 -4.00
C ASP A 195 0.40 12.78 -3.30
N GLY A 196 1.09 12.68 -2.17
CA GLY A 196 1.55 13.84 -1.42
C GLY A 196 2.03 13.52 -0.01
N PHE A 197 2.31 14.55 0.78
CA PHE A 197 2.66 14.41 2.19
C PHE A 197 2.22 15.64 3.00
N ILE A 198 2.20 15.49 4.33
CA ILE A 198 1.85 16.55 5.27
C ILE A 198 3.09 16.89 6.10
N ALA A 199 3.34 18.17 6.30
CA ALA A 199 4.35 18.69 7.20
C ALA A 199 3.72 19.71 8.15
N TYR A 200 4.15 19.72 9.41
CA TYR A 200 3.78 20.75 10.37
C TYR A 200 4.96 21.71 10.50
N LEU A 201 4.77 22.95 10.06
CA LEU A 201 5.84 23.95 9.95
C LEU A 201 5.42 25.25 10.62
N CYS A 202 6.38 26.01 11.13
CA CYS A 202 6.16 27.42 11.40
C CYS A 202 6.32 28.21 10.11
N PHE A 203 5.32 28.93 9.62
CA PHE A 203 5.50 29.69 8.36
C PHE A 203 6.40 30.93 8.50
N SER A 204 6.61 31.42 9.72
CA SER A 204 7.53 32.53 10.00
C SER A 204 9.00 32.18 9.69
N ASN A 205 9.43 30.98 10.06
CA ASN A 205 10.83 30.55 10.00
C ASN A 205 11.05 29.23 9.23
N LEU A 206 9.98 28.58 8.78
CA LEU A 206 9.94 27.29 8.08
C LEU A 206 10.56 26.12 8.85
N HIS A 207 10.79 26.30 10.16
CA HIS A 207 11.26 25.24 11.03
C HIS A 207 10.11 24.35 11.51
N GLY A 208 10.49 23.25 12.15
CA GLY A 208 9.55 22.31 12.73
C GLY A 208 8.84 22.83 13.98
N ARG A 209 7.84 22.08 14.44
CA ARG A 209 7.01 22.38 15.62
C ARG A 209 7.81 22.50 16.91
N THR A 210 8.91 21.77 17.08
CA THR A 210 9.75 21.83 18.28
C THR A 210 10.72 23.00 18.29
N ASP A 211 10.68 23.88 17.30
CA ASP A 211 11.49 25.10 17.31
C ASP A 211 11.01 26.03 18.44
N PRO A 212 11.91 26.46 19.35
CA PRO A 212 11.53 27.29 20.50
C PRO A 212 10.97 28.67 20.10
N ASP A 213 11.30 29.15 18.90
CA ASP A 213 10.83 30.43 18.38
C ASP A 213 9.50 30.29 17.61
N CYS A 214 8.92 29.09 17.53
CA CYS A 214 7.65 28.86 16.87
C CYS A 214 6.45 29.04 17.82
N SER A 215 5.73 30.15 17.66
CA SER A 215 4.52 30.44 18.43
C SER A 215 3.27 29.71 17.92
N LEU A 216 3.22 29.39 16.62
CA LEU A 216 2.10 28.72 15.97
C LEU A 216 2.58 27.86 14.80
N PHE A 217 2.34 26.55 14.88
CA PHE A 217 2.59 25.63 13.79
C PHE A 217 1.36 25.54 12.88
N GLN A 218 1.61 25.43 11.58
CA GLN A 218 0.61 25.34 10.54
C GLN A 218 0.81 24.06 9.76
N GLN A 219 -0.30 23.45 9.35
CA GLN A 219 -0.27 22.25 8.54
C GLN A 219 -0.06 22.66 7.08
N LEU A 220 1.05 22.21 6.50
CA LEU A 220 1.31 22.23 5.08
C LEU A 220 0.96 20.86 4.51
N ARG A 221 0.14 20.83 3.48
CA ARG A 221 -0.08 19.65 2.65
C ARG A 221 0.54 19.90 1.27
N VAL A 222 1.39 19.00 0.85
CA VAL A 222 2.08 19.05 -0.44
C VAL A 222 1.53 17.93 -1.31
N LEU A 223 1.06 18.27 -2.50
CA LEU A 223 0.42 17.35 -3.43
C LEU A 223 1.14 17.40 -4.78
N SER A 224 1.34 16.23 -5.40
CA SER A 224 1.99 16.13 -6.71
C SER A 224 1.07 16.56 -7.86
N LYS A 225 -0.25 16.48 -7.64
CA LYS A 225 -1.29 16.87 -8.58
C LYS A 225 -2.34 17.71 -7.89
N GLU A 226 -3.17 18.35 -8.70
CA GLU A 226 -4.32 19.08 -8.20
C GLU A 226 -5.24 18.17 -7.38
N PRO A 227 -5.63 18.54 -6.14
CA PRO A 227 -6.52 17.74 -5.33
C PRO A 227 -7.94 17.78 -5.89
N VAL A 228 -8.27 16.86 -6.79
CA VAL A 228 -9.63 16.78 -7.37
C VAL A 228 -10.68 16.40 -6.31
N ASP A 229 -10.29 15.59 -5.31
CA ASP A 229 -11.21 15.07 -4.28
C ASP A 229 -10.80 15.41 -2.83
N ALA A 230 -9.59 15.93 -2.60
CA ALA A 230 -9.04 16.12 -1.25
C ALA A 230 -9.19 17.54 -0.70
N ASP A 231 -9.46 18.53 -1.57
CA ASP A 231 -9.72 19.92 -1.22
C ASP A 231 -11.19 20.25 -1.55
N LEU A 232 -12.01 20.30 -0.50
CA LEU A 232 -13.44 20.59 -0.61
C LEU A 232 -13.69 21.98 -1.20
N GLY A 233 -12.80 22.95 -0.97
CA GLY A 233 -12.90 24.30 -1.48
C GLY A 233 -12.63 24.37 -2.98
N LEU A 234 -11.58 23.68 -3.44
CA LEU A 234 -11.25 23.59 -4.87
C LEU A 234 -12.32 22.85 -5.68
N LYS A 235 -12.87 21.77 -5.12
CA LYS A 235 -13.99 21.05 -5.71
C LYS A 235 -15.24 21.92 -5.81
N ALA A 236 -15.62 22.57 -4.70
CA ALA A 236 -16.77 23.46 -4.66
C ALA A 236 -16.63 24.63 -5.65
N TRP A 237 -15.43 25.21 -5.73
CA TRP A 237 -15.09 26.22 -6.73
C TRP A 237 -15.37 25.71 -8.15
N ARG A 238 -14.81 24.57 -8.54
CA ARG A 238 -14.99 24.02 -9.90
C ARG A 238 -16.44 23.69 -10.23
N GLU A 239 -17.16 23.07 -9.30
CA GLU A 239 -18.53 22.62 -9.52
C GLU A 239 -19.54 23.79 -9.55
N HIS A 240 -19.32 24.80 -8.71
CA HIS A 240 -20.30 25.85 -8.47
C HIS A 240 -19.87 27.25 -8.93
N ARG A 241 -18.69 27.43 -9.55
CA ARG A 241 -18.19 28.74 -10.02
C ARG A 241 -19.23 29.56 -10.76
N SER A 242 -20.00 28.94 -11.65
CA SER A 242 -21.01 29.63 -12.47
C SER A 242 -22.20 30.17 -11.66
N GLN A 243 -22.36 29.71 -10.42
CA GLN A 243 -23.43 30.09 -9.50
C GLN A 243 -22.95 31.11 -8.45
N MET A 244 -21.63 31.36 -8.38
CA MET A 244 -21.04 32.30 -7.43
C MET A 244 -21.22 33.73 -7.91
N ARG A 245 -21.42 34.64 -6.97
CA ARG A 245 -21.55 36.07 -7.27
C ARG A 245 -20.15 36.68 -7.35
N PRO A 246 -19.78 37.37 -8.44
CA PRO A 246 -18.51 38.07 -8.48
C PRO A 246 -18.50 39.20 -7.44
N GLY A 247 -17.40 39.28 -6.67
CA GLY A 247 -17.12 40.35 -5.73
C GLY A 247 -16.25 41.43 -6.36
N SER A 248 -15.77 42.37 -5.54
CA SER A 248 -14.75 43.33 -5.95
C SER A 248 -13.38 42.67 -5.95
N ASP A 249 -12.63 42.81 -7.05
CA ASP A 249 -11.24 42.36 -7.12
C ASP A 249 -10.42 42.95 -5.95
N TYR A 250 -9.53 42.12 -5.40
CA TYR A 250 -8.74 42.45 -4.21
C TYR A 250 -7.29 42.07 -4.47
N ASP A 251 -6.33 43.00 -4.41
CA ASP A 251 -4.89 42.74 -4.57
C ASP A 251 -4.53 41.78 -5.73
N GLY A 252 -5.15 41.99 -6.90
CA GLY A 252 -4.91 41.16 -8.09
C GLY A 252 -5.58 39.77 -8.06
N TYR A 253 -6.49 39.53 -7.12
CA TYR A 253 -7.40 38.39 -7.10
C TYR A 253 -8.76 38.78 -7.67
N GLN A 254 -9.36 37.84 -8.40
CA GLN A 254 -10.79 37.85 -8.70
C GLN A 254 -11.53 37.27 -7.50
N SER A 255 -12.49 38.00 -6.93
CA SER A 255 -13.24 37.53 -5.78
C SER A 255 -14.63 37.00 -6.16
N PHE A 256 -15.10 36.00 -5.43
CA PHE A 256 -16.38 35.36 -5.63
C PHE A 256 -17.02 35.00 -4.30
N ASP A 257 -18.32 35.22 -4.19
CA ASP A 257 -19.10 34.92 -3.00
C ASP A 257 -20.06 33.76 -3.30
N GLN A 258 -20.02 32.74 -2.44
CA GLN A 258 -20.98 31.65 -2.45
C GLN A 258 -21.82 31.70 -1.18
N SER A 259 -23.12 31.95 -1.32
CA SER A 259 -24.05 31.76 -0.22
C SER A 259 -24.44 30.30 -0.13
N TYR A 260 -24.22 29.67 1.02
CA TYR A 260 -24.69 28.31 1.29
C TYR A 260 -25.53 28.27 2.56
N ARG A 261 -26.48 27.33 2.61
CA ARG A 261 -27.32 27.09 3.80
C ARG A 261 -26.99 25.71 4.36
N VAL A 262 -26.40 25.69 5.56
CA VAL A 262 -26.11 24.44 6.28
C VAL A 262 -27.41 23.77 6.75
N GLN A 263 -28.45 24.57 7.06
CA GLN A 263 -29.77 24.12 7.49
C GLN A 263 -30.83 25.09 6.95
N ALA A 264 -32.03 24.59 6.62
CA ALA A 264 -33.10 25.38 6.01
C ALA A 264 -33.52 26.61 6.85
N ASP A 265 -33.46 26.48 8.17
CA ASP A 265 -33.91 27.50 9.14
C ASP A 265 -32.79 28.42 9.67
N ARG A 266 -31.54 28.26 9.20
CA ARG A 266 -30.43 29.13 9.62
C ARG A 266 -30.15 30.21 8.56
N PRO A 267 -29.70 31.40 8.98
CA PRO A 267 -29.22 32.41 8.04
C PRO A 267 -28.11 31.79 7.17
N GLY A 268 -28.16 32.09 5.86
CA GLY A 268 -27.14 31.62 4.93
C GLY A 268 -25.77 32.12 5.35
N GLN A 269 -24.77 31.24 5.29
CA GLN A 269 -23.38 31.62 5.46
C GLN A 269 -22.81 32.00 4.09
N ILE A 270 -21.92 32.99 4.07
CA ILE A 270 -21.22 33.41 2.88
C ILE A 270 -19.80 32.86 2.97
N GLN A 271 -19.36 32.23 1.89
CA GLN A 271 -18.00 31.76 1.71
C GLN A 271 -17.36 32.65 0.64
N HIS A 272 -16.20 33.19 0.96
CA HIS A 272 -15.48 34.10 0.07
C HIS A 272 -14.34 33.33 -0.59
N TYR A 273 -14.28 33.40 -1.92
CA TYR A 273 -13.26 32.79 -2.73
C TYR A 273 -12.43 33.87 -3.41
N PHE A 274 -11.12 33.83 -3.25
CA PHE A 274 -10.18 34.70 -3.95
C PHE A 274 -9.35 33.86 -4.90
N VAL A 275 -9.35 34.25 -6.18
CA VAL A 275 -8.86 33.39 -7.26
C VAL A 275 -7.84 34.14 -8.09
N ARG A 276 -6.72 33.48 -8.38
CA ARG A 276 -5.72 33.95 -9.35
C ARG A 276 -5.56 32.90 -10.44
N MET A 277 -5.50 33.38 -11.68
CA MET A 277 -5.28 32.55 -12.86
C MET A 277 -4.08 33.07 -13.62
N ASN A 278 -3.36 32.18 -14.31
CA ASN A 278 -2.32 32.59 -15.24
C ASN A 278 -2.91 33.14 -16.55
N SER A 279 -2.04 33.59 -17.45
CA SER A 279 -2.43 34.10 -18.77
C SER A 279 -3.14 33.07 -19.65
N ASN A 280 -2.98 31.78 -19.36
CA ASN A 280 -3.63 30.68 -20.07
C ASN A 280 -5.01 30.34 -19.49
N GLY A 281 -5.44 31.04 -18.43
CA GLY A 281 -6.69 30.79 -17.72
C GLY A 281 -6.64 29.62 -16.75
N GLU A 282 -5.45 29.08 -16.45
CA GLU A 282 -5.27 28.00 -15.49
C GLU A 282 -5.21 28.57 -14.07
N LEU A 283 -5.82 27.87 -13.12
CA LEU A 283 -5.83 28.24 -11.71
C LEU A 283 -4.42 28.15 -11.13
N THR A 284 -3.89 29.28 -10.66
CA THR A 284 -2.59 29.35 -9.96
C THR A 284 -2.78 29.47 -8.46
N ARG A 285 -3.89 30.05 -8.01
CA ARG A 285 -4.20 30.19 -6.59
C ARG A 285 -5.70 30.25 -6.34
N LEU A 286 -6.12 29.57 -5.30
CA LEU A 286 -7.45 29.64 -4.72
C LEU A 286 -7.31 29.89 -3.22
N VAL A 287 -8.04 30.85 -2.70
CA VAL A 287 -8.13 31.11 -1.26
C VAL A 287 -9.60 31.08 -0.87
N GLU A 288 -9.95 30.21 0.07
CA GLU A 288 -11.29 30.07 0.61
C GLU A 288 -11.32 30.65 2.04
N CYS A 289 -12.06 31.72 2.26
CA CYS A 289 -12.27 32.31 3.58
C CYS A 289 -13.70 32.08 4.04
N ARG A 290 -13.86 31.55 5.26
CA ARG A 290 -15.18 31.35 5.91
C ARG A 290 -15.69 32.58 6.66
N LEU A 291 -14.84 33.59 6.83
CA LEU A 291 -15.14 34.81 7.56
C LEU A 291 -14.80 36.02 6.68
N ASP A 292 -15.67 37.03 6.75
CA ASP A 292 -15.57 38.28 5.97
C ASP A 292 -14.33 39.12 6.34
N ASN A 293 -13.63 38.79 7.42
CA ASN A 293 -12.44 39.50 7.88
C ASN A 293 -11.13 38.98 7.28
N GLY A 294 -11.19 38.05 6.31
CA GLY A 294 -10.01 37.51 5.65
C GLY A 294 -9.11 36.67 6.56
N LYS A 295 -9.65 36.19 7.69
CA LYS A 295 -8.95 35.32 8.63
C LYS A 295 -9.36 33.87 8.49
N PHE A 296 -8.45 32.97 8.87
CA PHE A 296 -8.67 31.51 8.82
C PHE A 296 -9.09 31.04 7.43
N CYS A 297 -8.31 31.42 6.42
CA CYS A 297 -8.55 31.00 5.06
C CYS A 297 -7.76 29.74 4.72
N THR A 298 -8.33 28.89 3.88
CA THR A 298 -7.61 27.78 3.26
C THR A 298 -7.01 28.28 1.95
N HIS A 299 -5.70 28.19 1.82
CA HIS A 299 -4.95 28.56 0.64
C HIS A 299 -4.56 27.32 -0.13
N SER A 300 -4.85 27.31 -1.42
CA SER A 300 -4.50 26.26 -2.37
C SER A 300 -3.73 26.90 -3.53
N ALA A 301 -2.41 26.71 -3.54
CA ALA A 301 -1.50 27.37 -4.48
C ALA A 301 -0.79 26.35 -5.37
N HIS A 302 -0.74 26.63 -6.67
CA HIS A 302 -0.01 25.85 -7.66
C HIS A 302 1.34 26.51 -7.98
N VAL A 303 2.43 25.87 -7.55
CA VAL A 303 3.79 26.39 -7.76
C VAL A 303 4.66 25.35 -8.45
N GLY A 304 5.10 25.68 -9.66
CA GLY A 304 5.85 24.77 -10.52
C GLY A 304 4.97 23.60 -10.96
N SER A 305 5.23 22.41 -10.42
CA SER A 305 4.48 21.18 -10.71
C SER A 305 3.77 20.62 -9.48
N ARG A 306 3.54 21.42 -8.45
CA ARG A 306 3.03 20.97 -7.14
C ARG A 306 1.94 21.88 -6.63
N TRP A 307 1.05 21.30 -5.85
CA TRP A 307 0.02 22.02 -5.11
C TRP A 307 0.37 22.08 -3.63
N PHE A 308 0.23 23.25 -3.05
CA PHE A 308 0.35 23.49 -1.62
C PHE A 308 -1.01 23.87 -1.07
N GLU A 309 -1.43 23.16 -0.02
CA GLU A 309 -2.64 23.47 0.73
C GLU A 309 -2.24 23.78 2.19
N TYR A 310 -2.66 24.94 2.68
CA TYR A 310 -2.37 25.38 4.05
C TYR A 310 -3.42 26.36 4.57
N GLN A 311 -3.50 26.53 5.90
CA GLN A 311 -4.35 27.54 6.51
C GLN A 311 -3.55 28.79 6.83
N GLY A 312 -4.11 29.97 6.55
CA GLY A 312 -3.49 31.25 6.85
C GLY A 312 -4.46 32.41 6.63
N ASP A 313 -4.13 33.59 7.13
CA ASP A 313 -4.88 34.78 6.80
C ASP A 313 -4.63 35.17 5.33
N LEU A 314 -5.55 35.92 4.71
CA LEU A 314 -5.44 36.29 3.29
C LEU A 314 -4.12 37.05 2.99
N ALA A 315 -3.63 37.83 3.96
CA ALA A 315 -2.37 38.57 3.86
C ALA A 315 -1.11 37.70 4.10
N ASP A 316 -1.24 36.60 4.84
CA ASP A 316 -0.11 35.70 5.15
C ASP A 316 0.15 34.71 4.02
N GLY A 317 -0.87 34.41 3.20
CA GLY A 317 -0.75 33.63 1.98
C GLY A 317 -0.21 34.44 0.80
N ASP A 318 0.98 35.02 0.96
CA ASP A 318 1.68 35.72 -0.13
C ASP A 318 2.45 34.74 -1.03
N GLU A 319 2.65 35.10 -2.30
CA GLU A 319 3.49 34.36 -3.26
C GLU A 319 4.91 34.18 -2.74
N THR A 320 5.39 35.10 -1.91
CA THR A 320 6.67 35.00 -1.22
C THR A 320 6.74 33.77 -0.29
N LEU A 321 5.67 33.49 0.45
CA LEU A 321 5.59 32.31 1.31
C LEU A 321 5.55 31.04 0.46
N ASP A 322 4.76 31.01 -0.60
CA ASP A 322 4.68 29.84 -1.48
C ASP A 322 6.02 29.53 -2.15
N ALA A 323 6.74 30.55 -2.62
CA ALA A 323 8.07 30.38 -3.21
C ALA A 323 9.08 29.81 -2.18
N ARG A 324 8.99 30.27 -0.93
CA ARG A 324 9.78 29.75 0.18
C ARG A 324 9.43 28.29 0.53
N LEU A 325 8.14 27.95 0.56
CA LEU A 325 7.66 26.58 0.76
C LEU A 325 8.10 25.67 -0.39
N ALA A 326 8.03 26.15 -1.63
CA ALA A 326 8.53 25.43 -2.80
C ALA A 326 10.03 25.16 -2.71
N ALA A 327 10.82 26.16 -2.30
CA ALA A 327 12.26 26.01 -2.10
C ALA A 327 12.58 25.01 -0.97
N LEU A 328 11.84 25.06 0.14
CA LEU A 328 11.97 24.10 1.23
C LEU A 328 11.68 22.67 0.76
N VAL A 329 10.56 22.46 0.09
CA VAL A 329 10.16 21.15 -0.44
C VAL A 329 11.17 20.65 -1.48
N GLU A 330 11.67 21.52 -2.35
CA GLU A 330 12.71 21.15 -3.32
C GLU A 330 14.04 20.83 -2.62
N SER A 331 14.37 21.47 -1.49
CA SER A 331 15.55 21.10 -0.69
C SER A 331 15.44 19.70 -0.07
N TRP A 332 14.21 19.21 0.14
CA TRP A 332 13.97 17.84 0.62
C TRP A 332 14.11 16.80 -0.49
N ARG A 333 13.97 17.23 -1.76
CA ARG A 333 14.17 16.39 -2.94
C ARG A 333 15.66 16.08 -3.08
N ARG A 334 16.02 14.80 -3.06
CA ARG A 334 17.39 14.38 -3.39
C ARG A 334 17.59 14.51 -4.91
N LYS A 335 18.71 15.09 -5.33
CA LYS A 335 19.23 14.97 -6.70
C LYS A 335 19.76 13.57 -6.97
#